data_AF-A0A1Y0H7D8-F1
#
_entry.id   AF-A0A1Y0H7D8-F1
#
_cell.length_a   1.000
_cell.length_b   1.000
_cell.length_c   1.000
_cell.angle_alpha   90.00
_cell.angle_beta   90.00
_cell.angle_gamma   90.00
#
_symmetry.space_group_name_H-M   'P 1'
#
loop_
_entity.id
_entity.type
_entity.pdbx_description
1 polymer ?
#
loop_
_entity_poly.entity_id
_entity_poly.type
_entity_poly.pdbx_seq_one_letter_code
_entity_poly.pdbx_strand_id
1 'polypeptide(L)'
;MDRIVPGTPLHQSGLSEEGMDEIFAGFVSRWSGLPLEGMTPLATYTAETPHLALRDELLANSPPPVFLHGDLHHQNILAGPGGSHWVIDPKGLAGDPAFEAAAWLRNPRDQSRESGEIEARLERRTQFLQARFGWDRWRMEAWTLLTLDDTADPPDRDTFWDDLTQLLRRRLLGA
;
A
#
# COMPACT_ATOMS: atom_id res chain seq x y z
N MET A 1 -14.39 17.36 26.34
CA MET A 1 -13.70 16.17 25.82
C MET A 1 -14.38 15.81 24.53
N ASP A 2 -13.72 16.00 23.40
CA ASP A 2 -14.25 15.57 22.11
C ASP A 2 -14.50 14.06 22.16
N ARG A 3 -15.72 13.66 21.79
CA ARG A 3 -16.08 12.25 21.64
C ARG A 3 -15.32 11.71 20.43
N ILE A 4 -14.21 11.02 20.67
CA ILE A 4 -13.66 10.09 19.68
C ILE A 4 -14.58 8.86 19.67
N VAL A 5 -15.13 8.54 18.51
CA VAL A 5 -15.85 7.29 18.28
C VAL A 5 -14.79 6.27 17.84
N PRO A 6 -14.53 5.19 18.61
CA PRO A 6 -13.62 4.14 18.16
C PRO A 6 -14.04 3.67 16.78
N GLY A 7 -13.10 3.62 15.84
CA GLY A 7 -13.37 3.14 14.48
C GLY A 7 -13.59 4.21 13.42
N THR A 8 -13.27 5.49 13.66
CA THR A 8 -13.15 6.46 12.56
C THR A 8 -11.92 6.12 11.70
N PRO A 9 -12.09 5.79 10.41
CA PRO A 9 -10.99 5.58 9.49
C PRO A 9 -10.10 6.82 9.34
N LEU A 10 -8.82 6.62 9.06
CA LEU A 10 -7.85 7.69 8.91
C LEU A 10 -8.26 8.76 7.89
N HIS A 11 -8.84 8.37 6.75
CA HIS A 11 -9.34 9.33 5.74
C HIS A 11 -10.49 10.24 6.24
N GLN A 12 -11.15 9.88 7.35
CA GLN A 12 -12.24 10.64 7.97
C GLN A 12 -11.82 11.35 9.26
N SER A 13 -10.54 11.25 9.64
CA SER A 13 -10.02 11.78 10.91
C SER A 13 -9.76 13.29 10.92
N GLY A 14 -9.79 13.94 9.75
CA GLY A 14 -9.44 15.36 9.60
C GLY A 14 -7.93 15.65 9.62
N LEU A 15 -7.09 14.61 9.60
CA LEU A 15 -5.64 14.74 9.47
C LEU A 15 -5.22 15.22 8.08
N SER A 16 -4.10 15.94 8.01
CA SER A 16 -3.43 16.24 6.74
C SER A 16 -2.86 14.96 6.12
N GLU A 17 -2.62 14.96 4.81
CA GLU A 17 -1.97 13.83 4.13
C GLU A 17 -0.63 13.48 4.76
N GLU A 18 0.20 14.48 5.09
CA GLU A 18 1.49 14.29 5.75
C GLU A 18 1.33 13.61 7.12
N GLY A 19 0.32 14.01 7.90
CA GLY A 19 0.02 13.36 9.18
C GLY A 19 -0.39 11.89 9.00
N MET A 20 -1.16 11.59 7.96
CA MET A 20 -1.55 10.22 7.62
C MET A 20 -0.35 9.37 7.17
N ASP A 21 0.53 9.93 6.35
CA ASP A 21 1.76 9.28 5.88
C ASP A 21 2.71 8.96 7.04
N GLU A 22 2.84 9.87 8.02
CA GLU A 22 3.64 9.64 9.22
C GLU A 22 3.07 8.52 10.10
N ILE A 23 1.74 8.44 10.22
CA ILE A 23 1.09 7.35 10.97
C ILE A 23 1.34 6.01 10.29
N PHE A 24 1.16 5.93 8.97
CA PHE A 24 1.50 4.75 8.18
C PHE A 24 2.96 4.35 8.41
N ALA A 25 3.89 5.29 8.21
CA ALA A 25 5.32 5.03 8.36
C ALA A 25 5.70 4.59 9.78
N GLY A 26 5.01 5.13 10.79
CA GLY A 26 5.16 4.75 12.18
C GLY A 26 4.72 3.31 12.47
N PHE A 27 3.70 2.79 11.81
CA PHE A 27 3.34 1.36 11.91
C PHE A 27 4.37 0.48 11.22
N VAL A 28 4.71 0.80 9.96
CA VAL A 28 5.71 0.05 9.18
C VAL A 28 7.05 -0.06 9.92
N SER A 29 7.52 1.04 10.52
CA SER A 29 8.77 1.05 11.28
C SER A 29 8.73 0.17 12.53
N ARG A 30 7.55 0.00 13.15
CA ARG A 30 7.41 -0.79 14.38
C ARG A 30 7.34 -2.28 14.11
N TRP A 31 6.80 -2.71 12.97
CA TRP A 31 6.59 -4.13 12.71
C TRP A 31 7.62 -4.81 11.81
N SER A 32 8.52 -4.07 11.17
CA SER A 32 9.54 -4.66 10.30
C SER A 32 10.44 -5.71 11.00
N GLY A 33 10.51 -5.69 12.33
CA GLY A 33 11.22 -6.67 13.16
C GLY A 33 10.34 -7.73 13.84
N LEU A 34 9.04 -7.82 13.52
CA LEU A 34 8.17 -8.86 14.08
C LEU A 34 8.55 -10.26 13.56
N PRO A 35 8.29 -11.31 14.35
CA PRO A 35 8.52 -12.69 13.90
C PRO A 35 7.64 -13.03 12.69
N LEU A 36 8.20 -13.85 11.80
CA LEU A 36 7.53 -14.28 10.56
C LEU A 36 6.82 -15.63 10.70
N GLU A 37 6.88 -16.27 11.88
CA GLU A 37 6.24 -17.55 12.12
C GLU A 37 4.72 -17.45 11.94
N GLY A 38 4.16 -18.33 11.11
CA GLY A 38 2.73 -18.34 10.79
C GLY A 38 2.29 -17.32 9.73
N MET A 39 3.20 -16.50 9.19
CA MET A 39 2.89 -15.56 8.10
C MET A 39 2.83 -16.26 6.75
N THR A 40 1.96 -15.78 5.86
CA THR A 40 1.86 -16.29 4.48
C THR A 40 3.00 -15.71 3.63
N PRO A 41 3.81 -16.53 2.93
CA PRO A 41 4.83 -16.00 2.03
C PRO A 41 4.21 -15.12 0.93
N LEU A 42 4.82 -13.96 0.65
CA LEU A 42 4.34 -13.05 -0.38
C LEU A 42 4.27 -13.72 -1.77
N ALA A 43 5.20 -14.63 -2.06
CA ALA A 43 5.17 -15.44 -3.28
C ALA A 43 3.91 -16.31 -3.40
N THR A 44 3.39 -16.83 -2.27
CA THR A 44 2.13 -17.57 -2.23
C THR A 44 0.94 -16.64 -2.46
N TYR A 45 0.94 -15.47 -1.81
CA TYR A 45 -0.12 -14.47 -1.97
C TYR A 45 -0.24 -13.95 -3.41
N THR A 46 0.88 -13.83 -4.13
CA THR A 46 0.94 -13.27 -5.49
C THR A 46 0.99 -14.33 -6.60
N ALA A 47 0.70 -15.60 -6.27
CA ALA A 47 0.87 -16.71 -7.20
C ALA A 47 -0.01 -16.61 -8.46
N GLU A 48 -1.19 -15.99 -8.36
CA GLU A 48 -2.20 -15.96 -9.42
C GLU A 48 -2.26 -14.62 -10.19
N THR A 49 -1.31 -13.71 -9.97
CA THR A 49 -1.29 -12.42 -10.70
C THR A 49 -1.12 -12.61 -12.22
N PRO A 50 -1.80 -11.82 -13.07
CA PRO A 50 -1.66 -11.90 -14.52
C PRO A 50 -0.28 -11.47 -15.04
N HIS A 51 0.53 -10.77 -14.23
CA HIS A 51 1.86 -10.26 -14.60
C HIS A 51 2.99 -11.14 -14.05
N LEU A 52 2.99 -12.43 -14.41
CA LEU A 52 3.93 -13.42 -13.87
C LEU A 52 5.41 -13.00 -14.03
N ALA A 53 5.78 -12.44 -15.19
CA ALA A 53 7.16 -12.02 -15.46
C ALA A 53 7.63 -10.92 -14.50
N LEU A 54 6.80 -9.89 -14.27
CA LEU A 54 7.11 -8.80 -13.34
C LEU A 54 7.18 -9.30 -11.91
N ARG A 55 6.24 -10.17 -11.50
CA ARG A 55 6.28 -10.81 -10.19
C ARG A 55 7.55 -11.62 -9.99
N ASP A 56 7.93 -12.44 -10.96
CA ASP A 56 9.11 -13.30 -10.85
C ASP A 56 10.40 -12.47 -10.77
N GLU A 57 10.49 -11.36 -11.52
CA GLU A 57 11.60 -10.39 -11.41
C GLU A 57 11.67 -9.75 -10.02
N LEU A 58 10.53 -9.33 -9.47
CA LEU A 58 10.44 -8.79 -8.12
C LEU A 58 10.90 -9.83 -7.10
N LEU A 59 10.32 -11.03 -7.12
CA LEU A 59 10.64 -12.09 -6.15
C LEU A 59 12.10 -12.54 -6.22
N ALA A 60 12.67 -12.69 -7.41
CA ALA A 60 14.06 -13.11 -7.60
C ALA A 60 15.08 -12.14 -6.99
N ASN A 61 14.73 -10.84 -6.93
CA ASN A 61 15.59 -9.78 -6.42
C ASN A 61 15.08 -9.20 -5.08
N SER A 62 14.27 -9.97 -4.34
CA SER A 62 13.72 -9.49 -3.08
C SER A 62 14.79 -9.36 -1.99
N PRO A 63 14.78 -8.24 -1.22
CA PRO A 63 15.53 -8.20 0.03
C PRO A 63 14.98 -9.26 1.02
N PRO A 64 15.68 -9.48 2.16
CA PRO A 64 15.19 -10.38 3.19
C PRO A 64 13.74 -10.08 3.61
N PRO A 65 12.91 -11.11 3.81
CA PRO A 65 11.50 -10.92 4.10
C PRO A 65 11.30 -10.26 5.46
N VAL A 66 10.29 -9.40 5.54
CA VAL A 66 9.81 -8.77 6.78
C VAL A 66 8.34 -9.09 6.98
N PHE A 67 7.82 -8.82 8.18
CA PHE A 67 6.38 -8.84 8.43
C PHE A 67 5.72 -7.74 7.62
N LEU A 68 4.63 -8.10 6.94
CA LEU A 68 3.81 -7.19 6.16
C LEU A 68 2.36 -7.29 6.62
N HIS A 69 1.71 -6.14 6.80
CA HIS A 69 0.26 -6.12 6.93
C HIS A 69 -0.40 -6.56 5.63
N GLY A 70 0.13 -6.11 4.48
CA GLY A 70 -0.29 -6.52 3.14
C GLY A 70 -1.53 -5.79 2.61
N ASP A 71 -2.28 -5.13 3.51
CA ASP A 71 -3.41 -4.26 3.15
C ASP A 71 -3.51 -3.02 4.05
N LEU A 72 -2.36 -2.42 4.40
CA LEU A 72 -2.33 -1.26 5.28
C LEU A 72 -2.70 0.00 4.48
N HIS A 73 -3.92 0.51 4.67
CA HIS A 73 -4.38 1.75 4.06
C HIS A 73 -5.31 2.55 4.98
N HIS A 74 -5.71 3.74 4.50
CA HIS A 74 -6.50 4.73 5.21
C HIS A 74 -7.84 4.25 5.82
N GLN A 75 -8.35 3.09 5.42
CA GLN A 75 -9.56 2.49 6.00
C GLN A 75 -9.25 1.44 7.07
N ASN A 76 -8.08 0.81 6.97
CA ASN A 76 -7.59 -0.20 7.91
C ASN A 76 -6.76 0.40 9.05
N ILE A 77 -6.58 1.73 9.06
CA ILE A 77 -6.04 2.48 10.20
C ILE A 77 -7.18 3.28 10.84
N LEU A 78 -7.44 3.01 12.12
CA LEU A 78 -8.54 3.58 12.88
C LEU A 78 -8.01 4.52 13.97
N ALA A 79 -8.66 5.67 14.14
CA ALA A 79 -8.41 6.54 15.28
C ALA A 79 -8.82 5.83 16.59
N GLY A 80 -7.89 5.81 17.54
CA GLY A 80 -8.05 5.23 18.87
C GLY A 80 -8.12 6.32 19.96
N PRO A 81 -8.38 5.91 21.21
CA PRO A 81 -8.43 6.84 22.34
C PRO A 81 -7.07 7.50 22.58
N GLY A 82 -7.10 8.74 23.08
CA GLY A 82 -5.88 9.46 23.48
C GLY A 82 -4.90 9.78 22.33
N GLY A 83 -5.39 9.88 21.09
CA GLY A 83 -4.56 10.13 19.90
C GLY A 83 -3.77 8.90 19.42
N SER A 84 -4.08 7.71 19.94
CA SER A 84 -3.54 6.45 19.42
C SER A 84 -4.21 6.06 18.10
N HIS A 85 -3.61 5.09 17.40
CA HIS A 85 -4.17 4.50 16.19
C HIS A 85 -4.16 2.98 16.31
N TRP A 86 -5.15 2.32 15.73
CA TRP A 86 -5.25 0.87 15.63
C TRP A 86 -5.21 0.44 14.17
N VAL A 87 -4.72 -0.77 13.93
CA VAL A 87 -4.65 -1.39 12.61
C VAL A 87 -5.51 -2.65 12.61
N ILE A 88 -6.26 -2.87 11.54
CA ILE A 88 -7.19 -3.98 11.37
C ILE A 88 -7.02 -4.65 9.99
N ASP A 89 -7.55 -5.87 9.86
CA ASP A 89 -7.58 -6.66 8.63
C ASP A 89 -6.22 -6.94 7.96
N PRO A 90 -5.22 -7.44 8.71
CA PRO A 90 -3.96 -7.85 8.10
C PRO A 90 -4.17 -9.08 7.21
N LYS A 91 -3.55 -9.07 6.03
CA LYS A 91 -3.32 -10.30 5.25
C LYS A 91 -2.26 -11.19 5.92
N GLY A 92 -1.36 -10.58 6.71
CA GLY A 92 -0.36 -11.30 7.51
C GLY A 92 0.67 -11.99 6.64
N LEU A 93 1.50 -11.20 5.95
CA LEU A 93 2.43 -11.72 4.94
C LEU A 93 3.89 -11.63 5.42
N ALA A 94 4.73 -12.48 4.85
CA ALA A 94 6.17 -12.39 4.94
C ALA A 94 6.77 -12.18 3.55
N GLY A 95 7.47 -11.08 3.34
CA GLY A 95 8.02 -10.79 2.02
C GLY A 95 8.73 -9.45 1.92
N ASP A 96 8.80 -8.96 0.68
CA ASP A 96 9.46 -7.72 0.35
C ASP A 96 8.89 -6.50 1.10
N PRO A 97 9.72 -5.73 1.84
CA PRO A 97 9.30 -4.49 2.50
C PRO A 97 8.56 -3.52 1.57
N ALA A 98 8.97 -3.40 0.30
CA ALA A 98 8.36 -2.47 -0.64
C ALA A 98 6.90 -2.82 -0.98
N PHE A 99 6.47 -4.06 -0.73
CA PHE A 99 5.08 -4.47 -0.94
C PHE A 99 4.09 -3.73 -0.02
N GLU A 100 4.53 -3.32 1.18
CA GLU A 100 3.67 -2.60 2.13
C GLU A 100 3.16 -1.26 1.56
N ALA A 101 3.88 -0.67 0.61
CA ALA A 101 3.47 0.55 -0.07
C ALA A 101 2.21 0.35 -0.94
N ALA A 102 1.98 -0.86 -1.46
CA ALA A 102 0.99 -1.09 -2.52
C ALA A 102 -0.43 -0.63 -2.14
N ALA A 103 -0.89 -0.99 -0.94
CA ALA A 103 -2.20 -0.60 -0.46
C ALA A 103 -2.30 0.90 -0.16
N TRP A 104 -1.20 1.51 0.29
CA TRP A 104 -1.13 2.94 0.58
C TRP A 104 -1.15 3.80 -0.68
N LEU A 105 -0.40 3.41 -1.72
CA LEU A 105 -0.30 4.16 -2.96
C LEU A 105 -1.63 4.21 -3.71
N ARG A 106 -2.40 3.11 -3.69
CA ARG A 106 -3.68 3.02 -4.41
C ARG A 106 -4.90 3.57 -3.68
N ASN A 107 -4.81 3.87 -2.38
CA ASN A 107 -5.93 4.34 -1.55
C ASN A 107 -5.66 5.71 -0.91
N PRO A 108 -6.66 6.55 -0.64
CA PRO A 108 -8.08 6.30 -0.87
C PRO A 108 -8.47 6.65 -2.31
N ARG A 109 -9.44 5.89 -2.82
CA ARG A 109 -9.84 5.88 -4.24
C ARG A 109 -10.65 7.13 -4.62
N ASP A 110 -11.35 7.71 -3.65
CA ASP A 110 -12.33 8.80 -3.83
C ASP A 110 -11.72 10.22 -3.80
N GLN A 111 -10.44 10.35 -3.45
CA GLN A 111 -9.77 11.65 -3.27
C GLN A 111 -9.12 12.22 -4.55
N SER A 112 -9.06 11.48 -5.64
CA SER A 112 -8.50 11.97 -6.91
C SER A 112 -9.38 11.50 -8.06
N ARG A 113 -9.80 12.43 -8.92
CA ARG A 113 -10.71 12.11 -10.03
C ARG A 113 -10.11 12.42 -11.39
N GLU A 114 -9.11 13.29 -11.45
CA GLU A 114 -8.39 13.63 -12.67
C GLU A 114 -7.04 12.92 -12.72
N SER A 115 -6.65 12.43 -13.90
CA SER A 115 -5.42 11.63 -14.06
C SER A 115 -4.15 12.37 -13.57
N GLY A 116 -4.12 13.71 -13.67
CA GLY A 116 -3.03 14.54 -13.16
C GLY A 116 -2.94 14.56 -11.63
N GLU A 117 -4.07 14.53 -10.92
CA GLU A 117 -4.11 14.43 -9.45
C GLU A 117 -3.63 13.06 -8.98
N ILE A 118 -4.04 12.00 -9.69
CA ILE A 118 -3.63 10.62 -9.42
C ILE A 118 -2.10 10.50 -9.54
N GLU A 119 -1.53 11.02 -10.62
CA GLU A 119 -0.08 11.00 -10.85
C GLU A 119 0.68 11.81 -9.80
N ALA A 120 0.22 13.02 -9.49
CA ALA A 120 0.86 13.87 -8.48
C ALA A 120 0.84 13.23 -7.08
N ARG A 121 -0.27 12.59 -6.71
CA ARG A 121 -0.40 11.89 -5.42
C ARG A 121 0.47 10.65 -5.35
N LEU A 122 0.51 9.84 -6.41
CA LEU A 122 1.40 8.70 -6.53
C LEU A 122 2.86 9.15 -6.37
N GLU A 123 3.27 10.18 -7.12
CA GLU A 123 4.61 10.77 -7.09
C GLU A 123 5.01 11.20 -5.68
N ARG A 124 4.15 11.98 -5.02
CA ARG A 124 4.39 12.49 -3.66
C ARG A 124 4.57 11.37 -2.65
N ARG A 125 3.70 10.36 -2.66
CA ARG A 125 3.76 9.24 -1.70
C ARG A 125 4.97 8.35 -1.94
N THR A 126 5.27 8.06 -3.20
CA THR A 126 6.46 7.29 -3.57
C THR A 126 7.72 8.01 -3.12
N GLN A 127 7.81 9.34 -3.32
CA GLN A 127 8.94 10.14 -2.83
C GLN A 127 9.05 10.11 -1.30
N PHE A 128 7.93 10.27 -0.58
CA PHE A 128 7.91 10.18 0.88
C PHE A 128 8.43 8.82 1.37
N LEU A 129 7.90 7.71 0.84
CA LEU A 129 8.30 6.36 1.26
C LEU A 129 9.74 6.04 0.89
N GLN A 130 10.20 6.48 -0.28
CA GLN A 130 11.59 6.37 -0.69
C GLN A 130 12.52 7.12 0.27
N ALA A 131 12.18 8.37 0.63
CA ALA A 131 12.97 9.13 1.60
C ALA A 131 12.95 8.50 3.00
N ARG A 132 11.82 7.92 3.41
CA ARG A 132 11.59 7.40 4.76
C ARG A 132 12.21 6.02 4.99
N PHE A 133 12.24 5.17 3.98
CA PHE A 133 12.64 3.76 4.08
C PHE A 133 13.74 3.33 3.11
N GLY A 134 14.10 4.19 2.14
CA GLY A 134 15.07 3.83 1.10
C GLY A 134 14.53 2.82 0.08
N TRP A 135 13.21 2.61 0.03
CA TRP A 135 12.61 1.67 -0.91
C TRP A 135 12.74 2.18 -2.35
N ASP A 136 12.98 1.24 -3.26
CA ASP A 136 13.07 1.55 -4.68
C ASP A 136 11.70 1.93 -5.25
N ARG A 137 11.66 2.99 -6.04
CA ARG A 137 10.44 3.51 -6.67
C ARG A 137 9.80 2.46 -7.57
N TRP A 138 10.58 1.89 -8.47
CA TRP A 138 10.08 0.95 -9.47
C TRP A 138 9.45 -0.26 -8.76
N ARG A 139 10.08 -0.72 -7.68
CA ARG A 139 9.62 -1.84 -6.86
C ARG A 139 8.30 -1.56 -6.15
N MET A 140 8.13 -0.38 -5.54
CA MET A 140 6.86 0.02 -4.92
C MET A 140 5.73 0.13 -5.96
N GLU A 141 6.01 0.76 -7.10
CA GLU A 141 5.04 0.92 -8.19
C GLU A 141 4.67 -0.43 -8.83
N ALA A 142 5.65 -1.33 -9.01
CA ALA A 142 5.43 -2.66 -9.56
C ALA A 142 4.58 -3.54 -8.64
N TRP A 143 4.87 -3.58 -7.34
CA TRP A 143 3.98 -4.26 -6.39
C TRP A 143 2.57 -3.66 -6.39
N THR A 144 2.45 -2.33 -6.50
CA THR A 144 1.15 -1.68 -6.62
C THR A 144 0.39 -2.21 -7.83
N LEU A 145 1.01 -2.22 -9.02
CA LEU A 145 0.39 -2.75 -10.25
C LEU A 145 -0.07 -4.20 -10.09
N LEU A 146 0.74 -5.07 -9.48
CA LEU A 146 0.38 -6.47 -9.25
C LEU A 146 -0.87 -6.65 -8.38
N THR A 147 -1.13 -5.71 -7.46
CA THR A 147 -2.34 -5.72 -6.62
C THR A 147 -3.57 -5.08 -7.26
N LEU A 148 -3.39 -4.26 -8.30
CA LEU A 148 -4.50 -3.65 -9.05
C LEU A 148 -5.13 -4.63 -10.02
N ASP A 149 -4.27 -5.46 -10.64
CA ASP A 149 -4.66 -6.46 -11.61
C ASP A 149 -4.94 -7.84 -10.96
N ASP A 150 -5.06 -7.89 -9.63
CA ASP A 150 -5.42 -9.10 -8.89
C ASP A 150 -6.92 -9.43 -9.11
N THR A 151 -7.20 -10.70 -9.40
CA THR A 151 -8.53 -11.21 -9.65
C THR A 151 -9.33 -11.51 -8.38
N ALA A 152 -8.69 -11.54 -7.20
CA ALA A 152 -9.36 -11.84 -5.93
C ALA A 152 -10.16 -10.66 -5.34
N ASP A 153 -9.78 -9.42 -5.68
CA ASP A 153 -10.53 -8.19 -5.39
C ASP A 153 -10.65 -7.39 -6.69
N PRO A 154 -11.49 -7.82 -7.64
CA PRO A 154 -11.59 -7.16 -8.94
C PRO A 154 -12.01 -5.70 -8.70
N PRO A 155 -11.26 -4.71 -9.22
CA PRO A 155 -11.62 -3.32 -9.01
C PRO A 155 -13.04 -3.10 -9.51
N ASP A 156 -13.89 -2.50 -8.68
CA ASP A 156 -15.10 -1.85 -9.17
C ASP A 156 -14.60 -0.82 -10.19
N ARG A 157 -14.86 -1.06 -11.49
CA ARG A 157 -14.20 -0.34 -12.59
C ARG A 157 -14.74 1.09 -12.68
N ASP A 158 -14.37 1.91 -11.71
CA ASP A 158 -14.45 3.36 -11.80
C ASP A 158 -13.22 3.91 -12.53
N THR A 159 -13.32 5.16 -12.98
CA THR A 159 -12.27 5.81 -13.77
C THR A 159 -10.94 5.91 -13.03
N PHE A 160 -10.95 5.92 -11.69
CA PHE A 160 -9.73 6.07 -10.89
C PHE A 160 -8.82 4.83 -11.03
N TRP A 161 -9.38 3.63 -10.91
CA TRP A 161 -8.60 2.40 -11.05
C TRP A 161 -8.04 2.22 -12.45
N ASP A 162 -8.85 2.52 -13.45
CA ASP A 162 -8.42 2.44 -14.85
C ASP A 162 -7.27 3.43 -15.12
N ASP A 163 -7.32 4.64 -14.57
CA ASP A 163 -6.28 5.65 -14.75
C ASP A 163 -4.97 5.31 -14.03
N LEU A 164 -5.03 4.89 -12.76
CA LEU A 164 -3.83 4.49 -12.01
C LEU A 164 -3.19 3.23 -12.62
N THR A 165 -4.00 2.24 -13.01
CA THR A 165 -3.52 1.02 -13.65
C THR A 165 -2.86 1.34 -14.98
N GLN A 166 -3.49 2.18 -15.82
CA GLN A 166 -2.90 2.61 -17.08
C GLN A 166 -1.61 3.42 -16.88
N LEU A 167 -1.56 4.30 -15.88
CA LEU A 167 -0.35 5.05 -15.54
C LEU A 167 0.81 4.10 -15.19
N LEU A 168 0.56 3.12 -14.32
CA LEU A 168 1.58 2.16 -13.90
C LEU A 168 1.99 1.22 -15.04
N ARG A 169 1.06 0.78 -15.89
CA ARG A 169 1.38 -0.01 -17.09
C ARG A 169 2.27 0.78 -18.06
N ARG A 170 1.98 2.07 -18.30
CA ARG A 170 2.84 2.95 -19.11
C ARG A 170 4.26 3.04 -18.54
N ARG A 171 4.37 3.27 -17.23
CA ARG A 171 5.66 3.44 -16.55
C ARG A 171 6.50 2.17 -16.49
N LEU A 172 5.86 1.02 -16.28
CA LEU A 172 6.55 -0.23 -15.96
C LEU A 172 6.66 -1.19 -17.13
N LEU A 173 5.66 -1.21 -18.02
CA LEU A 173 5.55 -2.17 -19.13
C LEU A 173 5.73 -1.52 -20.51
N GLY A 174 5.81 -0.19 -20.58
CA GLY A 174 6.00 0.55 -21.83
C GLY A 174 4.81 0.52 -22.79
N ALA A 175 3.61 0.21 -22.28
CA ALA A 175 2.35 0.14 -23.03
C ALA A 175 1.53 1.42 -22.88
#